data_AF-A0A7R9MTZ0-F1
#
_entry.id   AF-A0A7R9MTZ0-F1
#
_cell.length_a   1.000
_cell.length_b   1.000
_cell.length_c   1.000
_cell.angle_alpha   90.00
_cell.angle_beta   90.00
_cell.angle_gamma   90.00
#
_symmetry.space_group_name_H-M   'P 1'
#
loop_
_entity.id
_entity.type
_entity.pdbx_description
1 polymer ?
#
loop_
_entity_poly.entity_id
_entity_poly.type
_entity_poly.pdbx_seq_one_letter_code
_entity_poly.pdbx_strand_id
1 'polypeptide(L)' 'MHYDNMAYNPMNPKPGAVINDVNATDVYHNVPKDYTGDDVDPQILISMLKGDSKLEKRG' A
#
# COMPACT_ATOMS: atom_id res chain seq x y z
N MET A 1 4.31 -2.45 0.82
CA MET A 1 3.39 -2.62 1.96
C MET A 1 2.96 -1.24 2.41
N HIS A 2 1.65 -1.00 2.49
CA HIS A 2 1.06 0.23 3.01
C HIS A 2 -0.36 -0.09 3.46
N TYR A 3 -0.88 0.59 4.49
CA TYR A 3 -2.17 0.19 5.09
C TYR A 3 -3.38 0.38 4.16
N ASP A 4 -3.23 1.20 3.11
CA ASP A 4 -4.23 1.45 2.05
C ASP A 4 -5.52 2.16 2.48
N ASN A 5 -5.47 2.94 3.57
CA ASN A 5 -6.64 3.65 4.13
C ASN A 5 -6.69 5.16 3.81
N MET A 6 -5.83 5.67 2.93
CA MET A 6 -5.75 7.11 2.63
C MET A 6 -6.53 7.51 1.37
N ALA A 7 -6.33 6.81 0.25
CA ALA A 7 -6.91 7.21 -1.04
C ALA A 7 -8.44 7.34 -0.99
N TYR A 8 -9.13 6.43 -0.31
CA TYR A 8 -10.59 6.43 -0.16
C TYR A 8 -11.06 6.78 1.25
N ASN A 9 -10.23 7.44 2.05
CA ASN A 9 -10.67 7.96 3.35
C ASN A 9 -11.82 8.95 3.15
N PRO A 10 -12.91 8.92 3.95
CA PRO A 10 -13.99 9.90 3.87
C PRO A 10 -13.55 11.36 4.02
N MET A 11 -12.40 11.59 4.67
CA MET A 11 -11.81 12.92 4.85
C MET A 11 -10.90 13.34 3.69
N ASN A 12 -10.61 12.47 2.72
CA ASN A 12 -9.78 12.82 1.57
C ASN A 12 -10.58 13.71 0.61
N PRO A 13 -10.18 14.99 0.40
CA PRO A 13 -10.88 15.88 -0.52
C PRO A 13 -10.73 15.48 -2.00
N LYS A 14 -9.82 14.55 -2.33
CA LYS A 14 -9.63 13.97 -3.67
C LYS A 14 -9.72 12.44 -3.60
N PRO A 15 -10.92 11.86 -3.49
CA PRO A 15 -11.09 10.41 -3.38
C PRO A 15 -10.43 9.65 -4.52
N GLY A 16 -9.70 8.58 -4.18
CA GLY A 16 -8.96 7.74 -5.11
C GLY A 16 -7.57 8.26 -5.49
N ALA A 17 -7.14 9.42 -5.00
CA ALA A 17 -5.81 9.97 -5.27
C ALA A 17 -5.00 10.18 -3.97
N VAL A 18 -3.68 10.05 -4.07
CA VAL A 18 -2.72 10.47 -3.05
C VAL A 18 -1.73 11.43 -3.71
N ILE A 19 -1.48 12.57 -3.07
CA ILE A 19 -0.62 13.64 -3.59
C ILE A 19 0.50 13.89 -2.57
N ASN A 20 1.76 13.76 -2.99
CA ASN A 20 2.93 13.91 -2.11
C ASN A 20 3.70 15.23 -2.32
N ASP A 21 3.32 16.05 -3.30
CA ASP A 21 3.86 17.39 -3.54
C ASP A 21 2.74 18.29 -4.05
N VAL A 22 2.73 19.55 -3.64
CA VAL A 22 1.68 20.53 -3.96
C VAL A 22 1.43 20.71 -5.46
N ASN A 23 2.43 20.43 -6.31
CA ASN A 23 2.35 20.52 -7.76
C ASN A 23 2.39 19.16 -8.47
N ALA A 24 2.43 18.05 -7.72
CA ALA A 24 2.51 16.71 -8.30
C ALA A 24 1.14 16.11 -8.67
N THR A 25 1.21 15.11 -9.54
CA THR A 25 0.08 14.27 -9.93
C THR A 25 -0.18 13.18 -8.90
N ASP A 26 -1.28 12.46 -9.07
CA ASP A 26 -1.60 11.26 -8.29
C ASP A 26 -0.44 10.26 -8.30
N VAL A 27 0.04 9.89 -7.11
CA VAL A 27 1.06 8.85 -6.91
C VAL A 27 0.45 7.52 -6.47
N TYR A 28 -0.87 7.46 -6.27
CA TYR A 28 -1.58 6.25 -5.86
C TYR A 28 -1.94 5.34 -7.03
N HIS A 29 -2.21 5.93 -8.20
CA HIS A 29 -2.56 5.16 -9.38
C HIS A 29 -1.50 4.10 -9.70
N ASN A 30 -1.94 2.87 -9.97
CA ASN A 30 -1.11 1.70 -10.27
C ASN A 30 -0.13 1.25 -9.16
N VAL A 31 -0.23 1.76 -7.94
CA VAL A 31 0.53 1.22 -6.81
C VAL A 31 0.06 -0.22 -6.52
N PRO A 32 0.95 -1.23 -6.57
CA PRO A 32 0.61 -2.61 -6.21
C PRO A 32 0.19 -2.72 -4.75
N LYS A 33 -0.80 -3.56 -4.48
CA LYS A 33 -1.37 -3.78 -3.15
C LYS A 33 -0.97 -5.15 -2.61
N ASP A 34 0.34 -5.44 -2.62
CA ASP A 34 0.83 -6.77 -2.25
C ASP A 34 0.49 -7.13 -0.78
N TYR A 35 0.56 -6.13 0.12
CA TYR A 35 0.25 -6.28 1.54
C TYR A 35 -0.34 -4.97 2.07
N THR A 36 -1.60 -5.04 2.51
CA THR A 36 -2.41 -3.90 2.98
C THR A 36 -3.15 -4.25 4.27
N GLY A 37 -3.68 -3.24 4.98
CA GLY A 37 -4.35 -3.46 6.25
C GLY A 37 -3.49 -4.22 7.26
N ASP A 38 -4.05 -5.27 7.85
CA ASP A 38 -3.39 -6.07 8.90
C ASP A 38 -2.22 -6.92 8.37
N ASP A 39 -2.07 -7.06 7.06
CA ASP A 39 -0.89 -7.70 6.45
C ASP A 39 0.35 -6.77 6.47
N VAL A 40 0.21 -5.51 6.90
CA VAL A 40 1.34 -4.60 7.20
C VAL A 40 1.91 -4.96 8.58
N ASP A 41 2.57 -6.12 8.63
CA ASP A 41 3.12 -6.72 9.83
C ASP A 41 4.65 -6.92 9.74
N PRO A 42 5.43 -6.68 10.81
CA PRO A 42 6.89 -6.86 10.80
C PRO A 42 7.35 -8.29 10.46
N GLN A 43 6.59 -9.33 10.82
CA GLN A 43 6.94 -10.71 10.48
C GLN A 43 6.82 -10.95 8.98
N ILE A 44 5.78 -10.41 8.36
CA ILE A 44 5.56 -10.44 6.91
C ILE A 44 6.71 -9.71 6.19
N LEU A 45 7.14 -8.54 6.68
CA LEU A 45 8.31 -7.82 6.16
C LEU A 45 9.59 -8.67 6.23
N ILE A 46 9.88 -9.25 7.40
CA ILE A 46 11.09 -10.06 7.61
C ILE A 46 11.09 -11.28 6.68
N SER A 47 9.94 -11.95 6.53
CA SER A 47 9.81 -13.11 5.65
C SER A 47 9.96 -12.74 4.17
N MET A 48 9.47 -11.57 3.74
CA MET A 48 9.71 -11.04 2.38
C MET A 48 11.19 -10.79 2.10
N LEU A 49 11.89 -10.15 3.04
CA LEU A 49 13.32 -9.87 2.89
C LEU A 49 14.16 -11.15 2.81
N LYS A 50 13.68 -12.24 3.42
CA LYS A 50 14.30 -13.58 3.33
C LYS A 50 13.94 -14.34 2.06
N GLY A 51 13.01 -13.85 1.25
CA GLY A 51 12.53 -14.53 0.05
C GLY A 51 11.75 -15.82 0.36
N ASP A 52 11.01 -15.86 1.47
CA ASP A 52 10.22 -17.03 1.84
C ASP A 52 9.14 -17.32 0.79
N SER A 53 9.26 -18.45 0.08
CA SER A 53 8.34 -18.88 -0.97
C SER A 53 6.95 -19.23 -0.45
N LYS A 54 6.76 -19.38 0.87
CA LYS A 54 5.44 -19.57 1.47
C LYS A 54 4.59 -18.30 1.46
N LEU A 55 5.18 -17.14 1.21
CA LEU A 55 4.48 -15.87 1.00
C LEU A 55 3.91 -15.73 -0.42
N GLU A 56 3.81 -16.81 -1.20
CA GLU A 56 3.36 -16.72 -2.59
C GLU A 56 1.99 -16.03 -2.73
N LYS A 57 2.07 -14.87 -3.41
CA LYS A 57 1.05 -13.93 -3.85
C LYS A 57 -0.39 -14.27 -3.47
N ARG A 58 -0.89 -13.59 -2.43
CA ARG A 58 -2.31 -13.22 -2.37
C ARG A 58 -2.53 -12.22 -3.52
N GLY A 59 -2.82 -12.74 -4.71
CA GLY A 59 -3.12 -11.95 -5.90
C GLY A 59 -4.36 -11.10 -5.73
#